data_AF-A0A6L8N9S6-F1
#
_entry.id   AF-A0A6L8N9S6-F1
#
_cell.length_a   1.000
_cell.length_b   1.000
_cell.length_c   1.000
_cell.angle_alpha   90.00
_cell.angle_beta   90.00
_cell.angle_gamma   90.00
#
_symmetry.space_group_name_H-M   'P 1'
#
loop_
_entity.id
_entity.type
_entity.pdbx_description
1 polymer ?
#
loop_
_entity_poly.entity_id
_entity_poly.type
_entity_poly.pdbx_seq_one_letter_code
_entity_poly.pdbx_strand_id
1 'polypeptide(L)'
;MTDLHTLLGGSTPENNLAEEYARVVDHFGRIAGAIEDGNLYYAWDKVSGLRSALDAFEARLGEEVTDDGETFQRFAGRDLDGAKTATAAVAFARAYRAGQLLHPAEQIKDEAVRQAVLDGEERTRRFRAELDG
;
A
#
# COMPACT_ATOMS: atom_id res chain seq x y z
N MET A 1 19.02 -10.56 -0.47
CA MET A 1 17.77 -10.18 -1.15
C MET A 1 17.71 -8.68 -1.18
N THR A 2 17.47 -8.08 -2.35
CA THR A 2 17.23 -6.64 -2.47
C THR A 2 15.87 -6.32 -1.85
N ASP A 3 15.81 -5.27 -1.04
CA ASP A 3 14.58 -4.82 -0.39
C ASP A 3 13.61 -4.20 -1.41
N LEU A 4 12.30 -4.41 -1.22
CA LEU A 4 11.25 -3.93 -2.14
C LEU A 4 11.33 -2.40 -2.31
N HIS A 5 11.55 -1.70 -1.22
CA HIS A 5 11.68 -0.25 -1.21
C HIS A 5 12.91 0.22 -2.01
N THR A 6 13.99 -0.57 -1.99
CA THR A 6 15.18 -0.31 -2.82
C THR A 6 14.89 -0.51 -4.32
N LEU A 7 14.15 -1.57 -4.67
CA LEU A 7 13.76 -1.85 -6.07
C LEU A 7 12.84 -0.77 -6.65
N LEU A 8 11.98 -0.18 -5.81
CA LEU A 8 11.05 0.87 -6.20
C LEU A 8 11.64 2.29 -6.15
N GLY A 9 12.92 2.44 -5.83
CA GLY A 9 13.60 3.75 -5.87
C GLY A 9 13.69 4.50 -4.53
N GLY A 10 13.42 3.86 -3.40
CA GLY A 10 13.57 4.47 -2.07
C GLY A 10 12.36 5.30 -1.65
N SER A 11 12.54 6.30 -0.78
CA SER A 11 11.44 7.12 -0.23
C SER A 11 10.95 8.16 -1.24
N THR A 12 10.69 7.75 -2.48
CA THR A 12 10.16 8.65 -3.50
C THR A 12 8.71 9.05 -3.17
N PRO A 13 8.24 10.20 -3.67
CA PRO A 13 6.84 10.58 -3.56
C PRO A 13 5.88 9.46 -3.99
N GLU A 14 6.19 8.72 -5.06
CA GLU A 14 5.39 7.60 -5.55
C GLU A 14 5.25 6.48 -4.50
N ASN A 15 6.35 6.11 -3.85
CA ASN A 15 6.35 5.04 -2.86
C ASN A 15 5.63 5.47 -1.59
N ASN A 16 5.84 6.70 -1.15
CA ASN A 16 5.12 7.24 0.00
C ASN A 16 3.60 7.27 -0.26
N LEU A 17 3.17 7.70 -1.45
CA LEU A 17 1.75 7.69 -1.82
C LEU A 17 1.20 6.26 -1.92
N ALA A 18 2.00 5.34 -2.48
CA ALA A 18 1.64 3.93 -2.59
C ALA A 18 1.52 3.22 -1.22
N GLU A 19 2.34 3.58 -0.23
CA GLU A 19 2.24 3.07 1.14
C GLU A 19 0.94 3.53 1.83
N GLU A 20 0.57 4.81 1.68
CA GLU A 20 -0.69 5.32 2.23
C GLU A 20 -1.89 4.63 1.56
N TYR A 21 -1.82 4.37 0.25
CA TYR A 21 -2.82 3.56 -0.45
C TYR A 21 -2.90 2.14 0.11
N ALA A 22 -1.76 1.47 0.29
CA ALA A 22 -1.71 0.12 0.82
C ALA A 22 -2.29 0.03 2.24
N ARG A 23 -2.09 1.07 3.06
CA ARG A 23 -2.69 1.20 4.39
C ARG A 23 -4.21 1.27 4.34
N VAL A 24 -4.80 2.01 3.40
CA VAL A 24 -6.25 2.04 3.17
C VAL A 24 -6.77 0.64 2.81
N VAL A 25 -6.07 -0.07 1.92
CA VAL A 25 -6.42 -1.44 1.51
C VAL A 25 -6.36 -2.43 2.70
N ASP A 26 -5.33 -2.33 3.55
CA ASP A 26 -5.23 -3.14 4.77
C ASP A 26 -6.46 -2.94 5.68
N HIS A 27 -6.89 -1.70 5.88
CA HIS A 27 -8.08 -1.40 6.69
C HIS A 27 -9.34 -2.07 6.15
N PHE A 28 -9.58 -2.06 4.84
CA PHE A 28 -10.70 -2.79 4.24
C PHE A 28 -10.61 -4.29 4.52
N GLY A 29 -9.41 -4.88 4.40
CA GLY A 29 -9.18 -6.29 4.70
C GLY A 29 -9.47 -6.64 6.17
N ARG A 30 -9.06 -5.80 7.11
CA ARG A 30 -9.33 -5.99 8.54
C ARG A 30 -10.79 -5.85 8.89
N ILE A 31 -11.50 -4.90 8.27
CA ILE A 31 -12.95 -4.74 8.46
C ILE A 31 -13.70 -5.97 7.94
N ALA A 32 -13.36 -6.45 6.73
CA ALA A 32 -13.96 -7.65 6.16
C ALA A 32 -13.74 -8.89 7.05
N GLY A 33 -12.50 -9.14 7.48
CA GLY A 33 -12.19 -10.24 8.40
C GLY A 33 -12.93 -10.13 9.73
N ALA A 34 -13.02 -8.92 10.31
CA ALA A 34 -13.76 -8.70 11.54
C ALA A 34 -15.27 -9.02 11.40
N ILE A 35 -15.86 -8.72 10.25
CA ILE A 35 -17.26 -9.04 9.94
C ILE A 35 -17.43 -10.56 9.77
N GLU A 36 -16.51 -11.22 9.07
CA GLU A 36 -16.50 -12.69 8.91
C GLU A 36 -16.43 -13.41 10.27
N ASP A 37 -15.61 -12.89 11.19
CA ASP A 37 -15.44 -13.43 12.54
C ASP A 37 -16.58 -13.05 13.51
N GLY A 38 -17.57 -12.26 13.06
CA GLY A 38 -18.67 -11.76 13.89
C GLY A 38 -18.24 -10.73 14.95
N ASN A 39 -17.02 -10.20 14.87
CA ASN A 39 -16.47 -9.24 15.82
C ASN A 39 -16.77 -7.79 15.41
N LEU A 40 -18.02 -7.37 15.60
CA LEU A 40 -18.50 -6.04 15.21
C LEU A 40 -17.81 -4.88 15.95
N TYR A 41 -17.34 -5.11 17.18
CA TYR A 41 -16.58 -4.10 17.93
C TYR A 41 -15.23 -3.81 17.25
N TYR A 42 -14.51 -4.87 16.88
CA TYR A 42 -13.25 -4.73 16.16
C TYR A 42 -13.47 -4.14 14.76
N ALA A 43 -14.56 -4.50 14.07
CA ALA A 43 -14.92 -3.88 12.81
C ALA A 43 -15.11 -2.36 12.95
N TRP A 44 -15.83 -1.91 13.99
CA TRP A 44 -16.06 -0.49 14.26
C TRP A 44 -14.77 0.29 14.59
N ASP A 45 -13.89 -0.31 15.40
CA ASP A 45 -12.54 0.25 15.65
C ASP A 45 -11.77 0.45 14.33
N LYS A 46 -11.82 -0.54 13.42
CA LYS A 46 -11.12 -0.45 12.14
C LYS A 46 -11.75 0.51 11.15
N VAL A 47 -13.07 0.73 11.20
CA VAL A 47 -13.75 1.81 10.46
C VAL A 47 -13.26 3.18 10.94
N SER A 48 -13.08 3.36 12.25
CA SER A 48 -12.51 4.62 12.79
C SER A 48 -11.08 4.82 12.31
N GLY A 49 -10.26 3.75 12.31
CA GLY A 49 -8.91 3.79 11.74
C GLY A 49 -8.88 4.04 10.23
N LEU A 50 -9.85 3.51 9.48
CA LEU A 50 -9.99 3.75 8.04
C LEU A 50 -10.21 5.24 7.75
N ARG A 51 -11.05 5.92 8.54
CA ARG A 51 -11.23 7.37 8.41
C ARG A 51 -9.90 8.11 8.56
N SER A 52 -9.12 7.81 9.60
CA SER A 52 -7.81 8.44 9.79
C SER A 52 -6.83 8.13 8.64
N ALA A 53 -6.89 6.93 8.06
CA ALA A 53 -6.08 6.57 6.90
C ALA A 53 -6.51 7.33 5.63
N LEU A 54 -7.81 7.51 5.41
CA LEU A 54 -8.35 8.31 4.30
C LEU A 54 -8.00 9.79 4.47
N ASP A 55 -8.13 10.34 5.67
CA ASP A 55 -7.77 11.73 5.96
C ASP A 55 -6.25 11.95 5.72
N ALA A 56 -5.39 11.00 6.11
CA ALA A 56 -3.96 11.06 5.84
C ALA A 56 -3.64 10.96 4.35
N PHE A 57 -4.34 10.08 3.62
CA PHE A 57 -4.18 9.92 2.18
C PHE A 57 -4.62 11.19 1.42
N GLU A 58 -5.77 11.77 1.79
CA GLU A 58 -6.26 13.03 1.22
C GLU A 58 -5.32 14.19 1.53
N ALA A 59 -4.86 14.33 2.78
CA ALA A 59 -3.89 15.35 3.15
C ALA A 59 -2.58 15.20 2.37
N ARG A 60 -2.14 13.96 2.11
CA ARG A 60 -0.97 13.69 1.30
C ARG A 60 -1.17 14.10 -0.16
N LEU A 61 -2.31 13.75 -0.76
CA LEU A 61 -2.66 14.18 -2.11
C LEU A 61 -2.69 15.71 -2.24
N GLY A 62 -3.10 16.39 -1.16
CA GLY A 62 -3.14 17.83 -0.99
C GLY A 62 -1.79 18.51 -0.71
N GLU A 63 -0.69 17.75 -0.55
CA GLU A 63 0.61 18.28 -0.12
C GLU A 63 1.18 19.22 -1.19
N GLU A 64 1.50 20.45 -0.78
CA GLU A 64 2.08 21.46 -1.67
C GLU A 64 3.61 21.51 -1.53
N VAL A 65 4.28 21.71 -2.67
CA VAL A 65 5.72 21.92 -2.75
C VAL A 65 5.97 23.21 -3.52
N THR A 66 6.99 23.95 -3.07
CA THR A 66 7.48 25.12 -3.79
C THR A 66 8.80 24.78 -4.44
N ASP A 67 8.85 24.87 -5.75
CA ASP A 67 10.08 24.70 -6.54
C ASP A 67 10.22 25.86 -7.54
N ASP A 68 11.43 26.38 -7.67
CA ASP A 68 11.75 27.57 -8.50
C ASP A 68 10.79 28.78 -8.33
N GLY A 69 10.20 28.92 -7.14
CA GLY A 69 9.28 30.02 -6.80
C GLY A 69 7.82 29.82 -7.21
N GLU A 70 7.47 28.67 -7.81
CA GLU A 70 6.09 28.24 -8.04
C GLU A 70 5.65 27.24 -6.97
N THR A 71 4.50 27.46 -6.33
CA THR A 71 3.87 26.48 -5.44
C THR A 71 2.86 25.66 -6.22
N PHE A 72 2.99 24.33 -6.13
CA PHE A 72 2.08 23.40 -6.76
C PHE A 72 1.85 22.19 -5.87
N GLN A 73 0.76 21.48 -6.15
CA GLN A 73 0.44 20.21 -5.50
C GLN A 73 1.49 19.16 -5.90
N ARG A 74 2.22 18.59 -4.94
CA ARG A 74 3.31 17.60 -5.12
C ARG A 74 2.89 16.46 -6.05
N PHE A 75 1.63 16.07 -5.93
CA PHE A 75 1.07 14.95 -6.67
C PHE A 75 0.18 15.39 -7.85
N ALA A 76 0.21 16.66 -8.23
CA ALA A 76 -0.27 17.06 -9.55
C ALA A 76 0.68 16.49 -10.60
N GLY A 77 0.13 15.94 -11.70
CA GLY A 77 0.84 15.09 -12.67
C GLY A 77 2.04 15.66 -13.43
N ARG A 78 2.68 16.74 -12.96
CA ARG A 78 4.00 17.22 -13.39
C ARG A 78 5.15 16.37 -12.82
N ASP A 79 5.07 15.99 -11.55
CA ASP A 79 6.22 15.35 -10.84
C ASP A 79 6.05 13.85 -10.62
N LEU A 80 4.86 13.33 -10.95
CA LEU A 80 4.42 12.01 -10.56
C LEU A 80 4.49 11.05 -11.75
N ASP A 81 5.39 10.06 -11.68
CA ASP A 81 5.39 8.98 -12.66
C ASP A 81 4.27 7.98 -12.33
N GLY A 82 3.09 8.23 -12.91
CA GLY A 82 1.89 7.43 -12.63
C GLY A 82 2.05 5.93 -12.89
N ALA A 83 2.94 5.52 -13.80
CA ALA A 83 3.22 4.11 -14.03
C ALA A 83 4.03 3.49 -12.87
N LYS A 84 5.03 4.22 -12.35
CA LYS A 84 5.76 3.82 -11.14
C LYS A 84 4.85 3.79 -9.93
N THR A 85 4.01 4.82 -9.74
CA THR A 85 3.07 4.87 -8.62
C THR A 85 2.08 3.71 -8.65
N ALA A 86 1.51 3.39 -9.82
CA ALA A 86 0.61 2.26 -9.95
C ALA A 86 1.32 0.94 -9.62
N THR A 87 2.55 0.77 -10.09
CA THR A 87 3.37 -0.42 -9.80
C THR A 87 3.68 -0.53 -8.30
N ALA A 88 4.10 0.56 -7.67
CA ALA A 88 4.37 0.62 -6.24
C ALA A 88 3.10 0.37 -5.42
N ALA A 89 1.98 0.98 -5.78
CA ALA A 89 0.69 0.82 -5.10
C ALA A 89 0.24 -0.65 -5.11
N VAL A 90 0.34 -1.32 -6.27
CA VAL A 90 0.08 -2.76 -6.36
C VAL A 90 1.05 -3.56 -5.49
N ALA A 91 2.35 -3.27 -5.57
CA ALA A 91 3.38 -4.00 -4.83
C ALA A 91 3.19 -3.90 -3.31
N PHE A 92 2.98 -2.70 -2.78
CA PHE A 92 2.74 -2.48 -1.34
C PHE A 92 1.39 -3.03 -0.90
N ALA A 93 0.31 -2.85 -1.68
CA ALA A 93 -1.00 -3.36 -1.31
C ALA A 93 -1.01 -4.89 -1.17
N ARG A 94 -0.25 -5.61 -2.01
CA ARG A 94 -0.14 -7.07 -1.97
C ARG A 94 0.56 -7.64 -0.72
N ALA A 95 1.19 -6.80 0.11
CA ALA A 95 1.60 -7.23 1.46
C ALA A 95 0.40 -7.62 2.35
N TYR A 96 -0.80 -7.17 2.00
CA TYR A 96 -2.05 -7.41 2.72
C TYR A 96 -2.98 -8.34 1.94
N ARG A 97 -3.79 -9.13 2.65
CA ARG A 97 -4.71 -10.11 2.04
C ARG A 97 -5.71 -9.46 1.08
N ALA A 98 -6.27 -8.30 1.44
CA ALA A 98 -7.18 -7.57 0.56
C ALA A 98 -6.47 -7.10 -0.72
N GLY A 99 -5.23 -6.63 -0.64
CA GLY A 99 -4.47 -6.23 -1.82
C GLY A 99 -4.10 -7.41 -2.72
N GLN A 100 -3.84 -8.60 -2.15
CA GLN A 100 -3.64 -9.83 -2.94
C GLN A 100 -4.88 -10.22 -3.75
N LEU A 101 -6.08 -9.94 -3.23
CA LEU A 101 -7.36 -10.19 -3.90
C LEU A 101 -7.67 -9.14 -4.96
N LEU A 102 -7.40 -7.86 -4.66
CA LEU A 102 -7.71 -6.73 -5.55
C LEU A 102 -6.72 -6.61 -6.71
N HIS A 103 -5.46 -7.00 -6.50
CA HIS A 103 -4.39 -6.77 -7.46
C HIS A 103 -3.65 -8.07 -7.78
N PRO A 104 -3.92 -8.74 -8.92
CA PRO A 104 -3.10 -9.86 -9.38
C PRO A 104 -1.62 -9.48 -9.52
N ALA A 105 -0.71 -10.42 -9.21
CA ALA A 105 0.74 -10.18 -9.25
C ALA A 105 1.24 -9.82 -10.66
N GLU A 106 0.53 -10.26 -11.70
CA GLU A 106 0.80 -9.99 -13.11
C GLU A 106 0.65 -8.51 -13.47
N GLN A 107 -0.02 -7.71 -12.64
CA GLN A 107 -0.05 -6.25 -12.79
C GLN A 107 1.33 -5.62 -12.55
N ILE A 108 2.20 -6.29 -11.79
CA ILE A 108 3.60 -5.91 -11.60
C ILE A 108 4.40 -6.43 -12.80
N LYS A 109 4.71 -5.54 -13.73
CA LYS A 109 5.44 -5.87 -14.96
C LYS A 109 6.93 -6.08 -14.74
N ASP A 110 7.50 -5.43 -13.73
CA ASP A 110 8.90 -5.61 -13.36
C ASP A 110 9.08 -6.95 -12.64
N GLU A 111 9.88 -7.84 -13.23
CA GLU A 111 10.10 -9.19 -12.69
C GLU A 111 10.75 -9.15 -11.31
N ALA A 112 11.73 -8.28 -11.09
CA ALA A 112 12.45 -8.22 -9.83
C ALA A 112 11.53 -7.74 -8.71
N VAL A 113 10.70 -6.73 -8.98
CA VAL A 113 9.68 -6.25 -8.03
C VAL A 113 8.65 -7.35 -7.77
N ARG A 114 8.17 -8.03 -8.82
CA ARG A 114 7.18 -9.10 -8.67
C ARG A 114 7.70 -10.24 -7.82
N GLN A 115 8.92 -10.71 -8.07
CA GLN A 115 9.53 -11.78 -7.26
C GLN A 115 9.75 -11.34 -5.81
N ALA A 116 10.20 -10.10 -5.57
CA ALA A 116 10.34 -9.59 -4.21
C ALA A 116 9.01 -9.59 -3.42
N VAL A 117 7.90 -9.22 -4.09
CA VAL A 117 6.56 -9.29 -3.50
C VAL A 117 6.17 -10.73 -3.19
N LEU A 118 6.32 -11.65 -4.15
CA LEU A 118 5.96 -13.07 -3.95
C LEU A 118 6.79 -13.73 -2.84
N ASP A 119 8.08 -13.44 -2.76
CA ASP A 119 8.96 -13.91 -1.68
C ASP A 119 8.51 -13.39 -0.31
N GLY A 120 8.08 -12.13 -0.23
CA GLY A 120 7.55 -11.52 0.99
C GLY A 120 6.22 -12.16 1.43
N GLU A 121 5.33 -12.44 0.47
CA GLU A 121 4.07 -13.15 0.69
C GLU A 121 4.31 -14.57 1.22
N GLU A 122 5.23 -15.32 0.60
CA GLU A 122 5.60 -16.66 1.02
C GLU A 122 6.22 -16.67 2.41
N ARG A 123 7.10 -15.71 2.71
CA ARG A 123 7.68 -15.56 4.06
C ARG A 123 6.60 -15.31 5.11
N THR A 124 5.65 -14.42 4.82
CA THR A 124 4.54 -14.12 5.73
C THR A 124 3.65 -15.33 5.94
N ARG A 125 3.38 -16.10 4.87
CA ARG A 125 2.62 -17.34 4.92
C ARG A 125 3.29 -18.39 5.82
N ARG A 126 4.60 -18.60 5.66
CA ARG A 126 5.38 -19.52 6.51
C ARG A 126 5.35 -19.10 7.98
N PHE A 127 5.61 -17.82 8.24
CA PHE A 127 5.57 -17.28 9.60
C PHE A 127 4.22 -17.49 10.27
N ARG A 128 3.09 -17.27 9.56
CA ARG A 128 1.75 -17.55 10.11
C ARG A 128 1.54 -19.04 10.38
N ALA A 129 1.96 -19.91 9.47
CA ALA A 129 1.86 -21.35 9.66
C ALA A 129 2.67 -21.84 10.88
N GLU A 130 3.79 -21.19 11.19
CA GLU A 130 4.59 -21.48 12.40
C GLU A 130 3.91 -20.98 13.69
N LEU A 131 3.18 -19.87 13.64
CA LEU A 131 2.44 -19.34 14.80
C LEU A 131 1.17 -20.14 15.13
N ASP A 132 0.53 -20.71 14.11
CA ASP A 132 -0.66 -21.55 14.25
C ASP A 132 -0.34 -23.02 14.61
N GLY A 133 0.95 -23.33 14.82
CA GLY A 133 1.49 -24.67 15.10
C GLY A 133 1.22 -25.18 16.52
#